data_AF-A0A328BXB7-F1
#
_entry.id   AF-A0A328BXB7-F1
#
_cell.length_a   1.000
_cell.length_b   1.000
_cell.length_c   1.000
_cell.angle_alpha   90.00
_cell.angle_beta   90.00
_cell.angle_gamma   90.00
#
_symmetry.space_group_name_H-M   'P 1'
#
loop_
_entity.id
_entity.type
_entity.pdbx_description
1 polymer ?
#
loop_
_entity_poly.entity_id
_entity_poly.type
_entity_poly.pdbx_seq_one_letter_code
_entity_poly.pdbx_strand_id
1 'polypeptide(L)'
;MISVFPLIATCWLALSAAALPPESETYRRRVLADPALLPTELLPQYAGRSFAPVWLPPKDAALGFIGPNYQRLDLKLLTVTPTAGQPGQYAVTGKSRVKTNVAAFQGTLRVLHVRVNRGRPRTLDNEPAIAVKSGIVLAEYELREREAQPGTGVFRGVLHAKWYKDARGRIYYDDLLSFADSYANNQGVGTWTSYRSKQVKRCNWGRHRIPNSGDLDQGAGEFSPTDKYLAYGWQQYRQAWTGQDPAAQRLEQAAWWR
;
A
#
# COMPACT_ATOMS: atom_id res chain seq x y z
N MET A 1 -17.06 35.32 37.39
CA MET A 1 -17.35 34.27 36.37
C MET A 1 -16.03 33.84 35.76
N ILE A 2 -15.50 32.70 36.22
CA ILE A 2 -14.23 32.14 35.72
C ILE A 2 -14.59 31.11 34.64
N SER A 3 -14.25 31.41 33.40
CA SER A 3 -14.46 30.51 32.25
C SER A 3 -13.36 29.47 32.23
N VAL A 4 -13.72 28.21 32.49
CA VAL A 4 -12.83 27.06 32.35
C VAL A 4 -12.97 26.53 30.92
N PHE A 5 -11.95 26.72 30.09
CA PHE A 5 -11.80 26.02 28.83
C PHE A 5 -11.13 24.66 29.09
N PRO A 6 -11.65 23.53 28.57
CA PRO A 6 -10.96 22.26 28.69
C PRO A 6 -9.80 22.23 27.69
N LEU A 7 -8.57 22.13 28.19
CA LEU A 7 -7.41 21.76 27.38
C LEU A 7 -7.61 20.33 26.88
N ILE A 8 -7.86 20.18 25.59
CA ILE A 8 -7.76 18.88 24.90
C ILE A 8 -6.27 18.54 24.85
N ALA A 9 -5.85 17.64 25.75
CA ALA A 9 -4.52 17.07 25.73
C ALA A 9 -4.38 16.14 24.50
N THR A 10 -3.81 16.65 23.41
CA THR A 10 -3.28 15.79 22.35
C THR A 10 -2.06 15.04 22.89
N CYS A 11 -2.30 13.84 23.42
CA CYS A 11 -1.25 12.86 23.70
C CYS A 11 -0.63 12.40 22.38
N TRP A 12 0.46 13.04 21.98
CA TRP A 12 1.38 12.49 20.99
C TRP A 12 2.19 11.40 21.68
N LEU A 13 1.70 10.16 21.60
CA LEU A 13 2.51 8.98 21.89
C LEU A 13 3.70 8.99 20.93
N ALA A 14 4.89 9.27 21.44
CA ALA A 14 6.13 8.96 20.74
C ALA A 14 6.12 7.46 20.45
N LEU A 15 5.93 7.09 19.18
CA LEU A 15 6.12 5.70 18.77
C LEU A 15 7.56 5.34 19.12
N SER A 16 7.76 4.40 20.05
CA SER A 16 8.95 3.58 19.95
C SER A 16 8.88 2.91 18.57
N ALA A 17 9.96 2.99 17.80
CA ALA A 17 10.03 2.32 16.50
C ALA A 17 10.08 0.80 16.74
N ALA A 18 8.93 0.21 17.08
CA ALA A 18 8.80 -1.22 17.24
C ALA A 18 9.22 -1.87 15.93
N ALA A 19 10.12 -2.85 16.03
CA ALA A 19 10.76 -3.49 14.89
C ALA A 19 9.75 -3.91 13.80
N LEU A 20 10.16 -3.77 12.54
CA LEU A 20 9.36 -4.22 11.42
C LEU A 20 9.07 -5.73 11.54
N PRO A 21 7.89 -6.20 11.10
CA PRO A 21 7.66 -7.63 10.97
C PRO A 21 8.77 -8.31 10.15
N PRO A 22 9.20 -9.54 10.47
CA PRO A 22 10.34 -10.19 9.79
C PRO A 22 10.20 -10.24 8.27
N GLU A 23 9.01 -10.55 7.73
CA GLU A 23 8.77 -10.56 6.29
C GLU A 23 8.88 -9.16 5.66
N SER A 24 8.43 -8.12 6.38
CA SER A 24 8.57 -6.73 5.95
C SER A 24 10.03 -6.32 5.82
N GLU A 25 10.87 -6.74 6.78
CA GLU A 25 12.31 -6.45 6.73
C GLU A 25 13.01 -7.19 5.58
N THR A 26 12.68 -8.46 5.35
CA THR A 26 13.16 -9.22 4.20
C THR A 26 12.73 -8.59 2.87
N TYR A 27 11.45 -8.17 2.78
CA TYR A 27 10.94 -7.47 1.61
C TYR A 27 11.65 -6.14 1.36
N ARG A 28 11.85 -5.33 2.41
CA ARG A 28 12.59 -4.06 2.35
C ARG A 28 13.99 -4.28 1.78
N ARG A 29 14.74 -5.25 2.29
CA ARG A 29 16.09 -5.57 1.80
C ARG A 29 16.08 -5.98 0.33
N ARG A 30 15.14 -6.85 -0.07
CA ARG A 30 15.01 -7.29 -1.46
C ARG A 30 14.72 -6.13 -2.41
N VAL A 31 13.77 -5.26 -2.08
CA VAL A 31 13.42 -4.09 -2.90
C VAL A 31 14.62 -3.14 -3.04
N LEU A 32 15.35 -2.89 -1.95
CA LEU A 32 16.53 -2.02 -1.99
C LEU A 32 17.71 -2.63 -2.76
N ALA A 33 17.77 -3.95 -2.89
CA ALA A 33 18.82 -4.67 -3.61
C ALA A 33 18.56 -4.78 -5.13
N ASP A 34 17.46 -4.21 -5.64
CA ASP A 34 17.15 -4.22 -7.07
C ASP A 34 18.32 -3.60 -7.89
N PRO A 35 18.92 -4.35 -8.83
CA PRO A 35 20.05 -3.86 -9.63
C PRO A 35 19.70 -2.67 -10.52
N ALA A 36 18.42 -2.46 -10.85
CA ALA A 36 17.95 -1.31 -11.59
C ALA A 36 18.05 0.00 -10.78
N LEU A 37 18.20 -0.08 -9.45
CA LEU A 37 18.36 1.08 -8.58
C LEU A 37 19.82 1.52 -8.45
N LEU A 38 20.02 2.82 -8.35
CA LEU A 38 21.24 3.37 -7.77
C LEU A 38 21.24 3.08 -6.26
N PRO A 39 22.38 2.64 -5.68
CA PRO A 39 22.45 2.29 -4.27
C PRO A 39 22.35 3.51 -3.33
N THR A 40 22.53 4.72 -3.87
CA THR A 40 22.52 5.98 -3.13
C THR A 40 21.15 6.25 -2.49
N GLU A 41 21.15 6.46 -1.19
CA GLU A 41 19.98 6.95 -0.45
C GLU A 41 19.78 8.44 -0.71
N LEU A 42 18.57 8.84 -1.12
CA LEU A 42 18.25 10.21 -1.49
C LEU A 42 17.20 10.86 -0.58
N LEU A 43 16.72 10.19 0.47
CA LEU A 43 15.73 10.75 1.40
C LEU A 43 16.02 12.21 1.80
N PRO A 44 17.26 12.61 2.17
CA PRO A 44 17.55 14.02 2.49
C PRO A 44 17.28 14.99 1.33
N GLN A 45 17.55 14.59 0.08
CA GLN A 45 17.31 15.42 -1.11
C GLN A 45 15.82 15.59 -1.42
N TYR A 46 14.98 14.69 -0.91
CA TYR A 46 13.52 14.73 -1.07
C TYR A 46 12.80 15.25 0.18
N ALA A 47 13.51 15.73 1.21
CA ALA A 47 12.89 16.20 2.45
C ALA A 47 11.89 17.36 2.24
N GLY A 48 12.12 18.22 1.25
CA GLY A 48 11.22 19.31 0.86
C GLY A 48 10.12 18.92 -0.14
N ARG A 49 9.94 17.62 -0.42
CA ARG A 49 8.96 17.11 -1.40
C ARG A 49 7.95 16.20 -0.70
N SER A 50 6.71 16.21 -1.19
CA SER A 50 5.67 15.30 -0.73
C SER A 50 5.50 14.14 -1.70
N PHE A 51 5.49 12.92 -1.16
CA PHE A 51 5.11 11.69 -1.85
C PHE A 51 3.63 11.35 -1.67
N ALA A 52 2.82 12.22 -1.04
CA ALA A 52 1.38 11.97 -0.86
C ALA A 52 0.65 11.55 -2.16
N PRO A 53 0.91 12.15 -3.34
CA PRO A 53 0.28 11.73 -4.60
C PRO A 53 0.66 10.31 -5.03
N VAL A 54 1.80 9.79 -4.58
CA VAL A 54 2.26 8.43 -4.90
C VAL A 54 1.49 7.40 -4.08
N TRP A 55 1.21 7.71 -2.81
CA TRP A 55 0.49 6.80 -1.91
C TRP A 55 -1.00 6.69 -2.22
N LEU A 56 -1.61 7.74 -2.79
CA LEU A 56 -3.05 7.85 -3.01
C LEU A 56 -3.43 7.89 -4.51
N PRO A 57 -3.22 6.81 -5.29
CA PRO A 57 -3.62 6.79 -6.70
C PRO A 57 -5.16 6.80 -6.84
N PRO A 58 -5.71 7.49 -7.86
CA PRO A 58 -7.09 8.01 -7.84
C PRO A 58 -8.24 7.00 -7.98
N LYS A 59 -8.01 5.76 -8.43
CA LYS A 59 -9.11 4.84 -8.78
C LYS A 59 -9.43 3.79 -7.72
N ASP A 60 -8.67 2.70 -7.67
CA ASP A 60 -9.24 1.48 -7.06
C ASP A 60 -8.89 1.32 -5.57
N ALA A 61 -9.31 0.23 -4.95
CA ALA A 61 -8.69 -0.27 -3.73
C ALA A 61 -7.39 -1.03 -4.07
N ALA A 62 -6.54 -1.27 -3.09
CA ALA A 62 -5.51 -2.28 -3.18
C ALA A 62 -6.11 -3.66 -2.90
N LEU A 63 -5.63 -4.63 -3.66
CA LEU A 63 -5.96 -6.04 -3.61
C LEU A 63 -5.00 -6.69 -2.60
N GLY A 64 -5.48 -7.57 -1.72
CA GLY A 64 -4.64 -8.16 -0.68
C GLY A 64 -5.19 -9.45 -0.09
N PHE A 65 -4.41 -10.01 0.84
CA PHE A 65 -4.80 -11.17 1.63
C PHE A 65 -4.46 -10.98 3.11
N ILE A 66 -5.12 -11.74 3.96
CA ILE A 66 -4.87 -11.83 5.40
C ILE A 66 -4.93 -13.28 5.88
N GLY A 67 -3.97 -13.66 6.73
CA GLY A 67 -3.92 -14.98 7.36
C GLY A 67 -3.42 -16.11 6.43
N PRO A 68 -3.33 -17.34 6.95
CA PRO A 68 -2.67 -18.47 6.29
C PRO A 68 -3.41 -18.99 5.05
N ASN A 69 -4.72 -18.79 4.97
CA ASN A 69 -5.54 -19.26 3.85
C ASN A 69 -5.68 -18.23 2.73
N TYR A 70 -4.85 -17.17 2.78
CA TYR A 70 -4.96 -16.02 1.89
C TYR A 70 -6.38 -15.45 1.82
N GLN A 71 -7.06 -15.31 2.96
CA GLN A 71 -8.39 -14.70 3.00
C GLN A 71 -8.33 -13.33 2.35
N ARG A 72 -9.19 -13.09 1.36
CA ARG A 72 -9.19 -11.83 0.64
C ARG A 72 -9.38 -10.65 1.58
N LEU A 73 -8.52 -9.66 1.37
CA LEU A 73 -8.50 -8.35 1.99
C LEU A 73 -8.52 -7.30 0.89
N ASP A 74 -9.40 -6.32 0.99
CA ASP A 74 -9.29 -5.09 0.21
C ASP A 74 -8.88 -3.94 1.13
N LEU A 75 -8.02 -3.04 0.65
CA LEU A 75 -7.54 -1.89 1.42
C LEU A 75 -7.61 -0.62 0.59
N LYS A 76 -8.28 0.42 1.09
CA LYS A 76 -8.41 1.72 0.42
C LYS A 76 -7.87 2.82 1.31
N LEU A 77 -6.80 3.48 0.88
CA LEU A 77 -6.41 4.77 1.44
C LEU A 77 -7.38 5.84 0.93
N LEU A 78 -7.86 6.70 1.82
CA LEU A 78 -8.78 7.80 1.53
C LEU A 78 -8.08 9.15 1.56
N THR A 79 -7.22 9.37 2.56
CA THR A 79 -6.40 10.57 2.65
C THR A 79 -4.97 10.21 3.02
N VAL A 80 -4.02 10.95 2.47
CA VAL A 80 -2.60 10.90 2.85
C VAL A 80 -2.12 12.35 2.91
N THR A 81 -1.91 12.85 4.12
CA THR A 81 -1.59 14.27 4.36
C THR A 81 -0.22 14.38 5.02
N PRO A 82 0.71 15.19 4.50
CA PRO A 82 1.98 15.44 5.18
C PRO A 82 1.76 15.93 6.61
N THR A 83 2.52 15.38 7.55
CA THR A 83 2.49 15.84 8.94
C THR A 83 3.32 17.11 9.07
N ALA A 84 2.72 18.19 9.58
CA ALA A 84 3.38 19.48 9.73
C ALA A 84 4.67 19.37 10.57
N GLY A 85 5.76 19.96 10.07
CA GLY A 85 7.06 19.93 10.74
C GLY A 85 7.79 18.57 10.72
N GLN A 86 7.25 17.54 10.05
CA GLN A 86 7.81 16.20 10.03
C GLN A 86 8.02 15.69 8.58
N PRO A 87 9.14 16.05 7.93
CA PRO A 87 9.46 15.60 6.58
C PRO A 87 9.37 14.08 6.43
N GLY A 88 8.69 13.62 5.38
CA GLY A 88 8.52 12.19 5.10
C GLY A 88 7.53 11.47 6.02
N GLN A 89 6.85 12.17 6.94
CA GLN A 89 5.75 11.61 7.73
C GLN A 89 4.39 12.04 7.18
N TYR A 90 3.44 11.12 7.21
CA TYR A 90 2.08 11.35 6.71
C TYR A 90 1.05 10.82 7.69
N ALA A 91 -0.01 11.58 7.92
CA ALA A 91 -1.24 11.09 8.51
C ALA A 91 -2.13 10.46 7.42
N VAL A 92 -2.72 9.32 7.73
CA VAL A 92 -3.49 8.51 6.79
C VAL A 92 -4.87 8.20 7.35
N THR A 93 -5.88 8.25 6.48
CA THR A 93 -7.17 7.61 6.74
C THR A 93 -7.50 6.62 5.63
N GLY A 94 -8.31 5.63 5.95
CA GLY A 94 -8.75 4.66 4.95
C GLY A 94 -9.76 3.67 5.49
N LYS A 95 -10.07 2.66 4.67
CA LYS A 95 -10.92 1.54 5.05
C LYS A 95 -10.29 0.22 4.58
N SER A 96 -10.49 -0.81 5.37
CA SER A 96 -10.19 -2.21 5.02
C SER A 96 -11.51 -2.96 4.83
N ARG A 97 -11.48 -4.05 4.07
CA ARG A 97 -12.59 -4.99 3.96
C ARG A 97 -12.09 -6.42 4.00
N VAL A 98 -12.63 -7.21 4.93
CA VAL A 98 -12.41 -8.66 5.00
C VAL A 98 -13.78 -9.32 5.07
N LYS A 99 -14.10 -10.16 4.08
CA LYS A 99 -15.46 -10.66 3.86
C LYS A 99 -16.43 -9.48 3.78
N THR A 100 -17.47 -9.45 4.61
CA THR A 100 -18.44 -8.36 4.71
C THR A 100 -18.07 -7.28 5.72
N ASN A 101 -17.00 -7.47 6.52
CA ASN A 101 -16.59 -6.51 7.54
C ASN A 101 -15.78 -5.37 6.90
N VAL A 102 -16.35 -4.18 6.86
CA VAL A 102 -15.66 -2.95 6.44
C VAL A 102 -15.28 -2.15 7.69
N ALA A 103 -14.00 -1.89 7.88
CA ALA A 103 -13.50 -1.15 9.04
C ALA A 103 -12.75 0.12 8.60
N ALA A 104 -13.10 1.25 9.19
CA ALA A 104 -12.34 2.48 9.01
C ALA A 104 -11.06 2.43 9.85
N PHE A 105 -9.98 2.98 9.31
CA PHE A 105 -8.71 3.12 10.02
C PHE A 105 -8.15 4.53 9.93
N GLN A 106 -7.33 4.87 10.92
CA GLN A 106 -6.42 6.00 10.93
C GLN A 106 -5.01 5.48 11.14
N GLY A 107 -4.02 6.17 10.62
CA GLY A 107 -2.65 5.68 10.69
C GLY A 107 -1.60 6.66 10.25
N THR A 108 -0.39 6.15 10.14
CA THR A 108 0.78 6.92 9.71
C THR A 108 1.59 6.17 8.66
N LEU A 109 2.25 6.93 7.79
CA LEU A 109 3.38 6.46 6.98
C LEU A 109 4.61 7.26 7.38
N ARG A 110 5.75 6.59 7.50
CA ARG A 110 7.05 7.25 7.66
C ARG A 110 8.02 6.73 6.60
N VAL A 111 8.47 7.62 5.73
CA VAL A 111 9.43 7.29 4.68
C VAL A 111 10.75 6.85 5.31
N LEU A 112 11.23 5.69 4.87
CA LEU A 112 12.49 5.08 5.27
C LEU A 112 13.57 5.29 4.20
N HIS A 113 13.19 5.14 2.93
CA HIS A 113 14.13 5.18 1.81
C HIS A 113 13.54 5.84 0.57
N VAL A 114 14.39 6.58 -0.14
CA VAL A 114 14.14 7.06 -1.49
C VAL A 114 15.35 6.70 -2.35
N ARG A 115 15.13 5.90 -3.37
CA ARG A 115 16.16 5.55 -4.36
C ARG A 115 15.65 5.82 -5.75
N VAL A 116 16.58 5.98 -6.69
CA VAL A 116 16.28 6.30 -8.10
C VAL A 116 16.77 5.19 -9.00
N ASN A 117 16.08 5.01 -10.12
CA ASN A 117 16.51 4.08 -11.15
C ASN A 117 17.79 4.58 -11.83
N ARG A 118 18.63 3.65 -12.28
CA ARG A 118 19.84 3.92 -13.08
C ARG A 118 19.48 4.42 -14.47
N GLY A 119 18.49 3.77 -15.09
CA GLY A 119 18.00 4.10 -16.43
C GLY A 119 17.07 5.30 -16.43
N ARG A 120 16.97 5.96 -17.59
CA ARG A 120 15.89 6.93 -17.81
C ARG A 120 14.54 6.21 -17.86
N PRO A 121 13.45 6.84 -17.37
CA PRO A 121 12.12 6.30 -17.52
C PRO A 121 11.75 6.12 -19.00
N ARG A 122 11.04 5.04 -19.29
CA ARG A 122 10.57 4.66 -20.62
C ARG A 122 9.13 4.14 -20.52
N THR A 123 8.37 4.25 -21.59
CA THR A 123 7.07 3.57 -21.75
C THR A 123 7.25 2.24 -22.48
N LEU A 124 6.16 1.62 -22.94
CA LEU A 124 6.23 0.42 -23.78
C LEU A 124 7.14 0.66 -24.99
N ASP A 125 7.76 -0.42 -25.48
CA ASP A 125 8.62 -0.41 -26.66
C ASP A 125 9.81 0.57 -26.57
N ASN A 126 10.22 0.90 -25.34
CA ASN A 126 11.34 1.80 -25.05
C ASN A 126 11.14 3.26 -25.52
N GLU A 127 9.87 3.65 -25.71
CA GLU A 127 9.51 5.02 -26.10
C GLU A 127 9.82 6.04 -24.97
N PRO A 128 10.20 7.28 -25.31
CA PRO A 128 10.46 8.32 -24.32
C PRO A 128 9.22 8.66 -23.49
N ALA A 129 9.35 8.62 -22.17
CA ALA A 129 8.29 9.06 -21.26
C ALA A 129 8.36 10.58 -20.99
N ILE A 130 7.25 11.18 -20.55
CA ILE A 130 7.23 12.54 -19.94
C ILE A 130 8.12 12.64 -18.68
N ALA A 131 8.49 11.49 -18.13
CA ALA A 131 9.28 11.34 -16.94
C ALA A 131 10.77 11.53 -17.22
N VAL A 132 11.42 12.44 -16.49
CA VAL A 132 12.86 12.70 -16.58
C VAL A 132 13.66 11.93 -15.52
N LYS A 133 12.98 11.43 -14.48
CA LYS A 133 13.56 10.60 -13.42
C LYS A 133 12.49 9.68 -12.84
N SER A 134 12.86 8.50 -12.42
CA SER A 134 11.99 7.60 -11.67
C SER A 134 12.76 6.91 -10.55
N GLY A 135 12.02 6.25 -9.68
CA GLY A 135 12.59 5.56 -8.55
C GLY A 135 11.55 4.89 -7.68
N ILE A 136 11.97 4.55 -6.48
CA ILE A 136 11.13 3.98 -5.45
C ILE A 136 11.11 4.86 -4.21
N VAL A 137 10.02 4.77 -3.47
CA VAL A 137 9.90 5.24 -2.10
C VAL A 137 9.42 4.07 -1.24
N LEU A 138 10.07 3.87 -0.10
CA LEU A 138 9.70 2.88 0.90
C LEU A 138 9.35 3.60 2.19
N ALA A 139 8.21 3.26 2.76
CA ALA A 139 7.77 3.74 4.05
C ALA A 139 7.47 2.57 4.99
N GLU A 140 7.60 2.78 6.30
CA GLU A 140 6.86 1.96 7.25
C GLU A 140 5.44 2.51 7.38
N TYR A 141 4.50 1.63 7.71
CA TYR A 141 3.12 2.00 7.98
C TYR A 141 2.62 1.39 9.27
N GLU A 142 1.70 2.12 9.90
CA GLU A 142 0.84 1.63 10.97
C GLU A 142 -0.58 2.14 10.73
N LEU A 143 -1.54 1.23 10.53
CA LEU A 143 -2.94 1.56 10.27
C LEU A 143 -3.80 0.89 11.35
N ARG A 144 -4.52 1.71 12.12
CA ARG A 144 -5.31 1.30 13.28
C ARG A 144 -6.79 1.36 12.94
N GLU A 145 -7.43 0.22 12.86
CA GLU A 145 -8.88 0.14 12.74
C GLU A 145 -9.57 0.58 14.04
N ARG A 146 -10.87 0.85 14.01
CA ARG A 146 -11.62 1.22 15.23
C ARG A 146 -11.73 0.03 16.18
N GLU A 147 -11.09 0.12 17.34
CA GLU A 147 -11.03 -0.96 18.35
C GLU A 147 -12.41 -1.46 18.84
N ALA A 148 -13.42 -0.58 18.86
CA ALA A 148 -14.77 -0.95 19.27
C ALA A 148 -15.49 -1.91 18.30
N GLN A 149 -15.07 -1.99 17.04
CA GLN A 149 -15.72 -2.82 16.03
C GLN A 149 -15.19 -4.27 16.11
N PRO A 150 -16.05 -5.31 16.08
CA PRO A 150 -15.60 -6.69 16.02
C PRO A 150 -14.73 -6.98 14.79
N GLY A 151 -13.76 -7.88 14.94
CA GLY A 151 -12.89 -8.29 13.83
C GLY A 151 -11.90 -7.21 13.38
N THR A 152 -11.59 -6.23 14.23
CA THR A 152 -10.61 -5.18 13.97
C THR A 152 -9.26 -5.40 14.65
N GLY A 153 -8.26 -4.68 14.16
CA GLY A 153 -6.88 -4.76 14.59
C GLY A 153 -6.01 -3.64 14.03
N VAL A 154 -4.70 -3.88 14.11
CA VAL A 154 -3.67 -2.94 13.64
C VAL A 154 -2.87 -3.60 12.53
N PHE A 155 -2.81 -2.94 11.37
CA PHE A 155 -1.87 -3.29 10.32
C PHE A 155 -0.51 -2.62 10.57
N ARG A 156 0.59 -3.37 10.48
CA ARG A 156 1.96 -2.83 10.53
C ARG A 156 2.83 -3.47 9.46
N GLY A 157 3.75 -2.71 8.86
CA GLY A 157 4.65 -3.27 7.85
C GLY A 157 5.42 -2.20 7.07
N VAL A 158 5.85 -2.58 5.86
CA VAL A 158 6.47 -1.65 4.90
C VAL A 158 5.62 -1.53 3.65
N LEU A 159 5.55 -0.30 3.12
CA LEU A 159 4.85 0.06 1.90
C LEU A 159 5.88 0.56 0.88
N HIS A 160 5.91 -0.09 -0.28
CA HIS A 160 6.75 0.23 -1.41
C HIS A 160 5.91 0.86 -2.52
N ALA A 161 6.39 1.98 -3.07
CA ALA A 161 5.82 2.56 -4.27
C ALA A 161 6.90 3.01 -5.26
N LYS A 162 6.59 2.86 -6.55
CA LYS A 162 7.32 3.41 -7.68
C LYS A 162 6.76 4.79 -8.02
N TRP A 163 7.65 5.72 -8.31
CA TRP A 163 7.32 7.09 -8.65
C TRP A 163 8.13 7.56 -9.85
N TYR A 164 7.57 8.51 -10.60
CA TYR A 164 8.33 9.29 -11.58
C TYR A 164 8.22 10.79 -11.33
N LYS A 165 9.15 11.53 -11.92
CA LYS A 165 9.24 12.97 -11.86
C LYS A 165 9.26 13.54 -13.27
N ASP A 166 8.43 14.54 -13.53
CA ASP A 166 8.41 15.26 -14.81
C ASP A 166 9.50 16.35 -14.90
N ALA A 167 9.61 16.99 -16.06
CA ALA A 167 10.56 18.09 -16.28
C ALA A 167 10.30 19.32 -15.39
N ARG A 168 9.10 19.47 -14.82
CA ARG A 168 8.73 20.53 -13.87
C ARG A 168 9.04 20.16 -12.41
N GLY A 169 9.57 18.96 -12.18
CA GLY A 169 9.92 18.48 -10.85
C GLY A 169 8.74 17.97 -10.02
N ARG A 170 7.57 17.75 -10.63
CA ARG A 170 6.38 17.20 -9.97
C ARG A 170 6.51 15.67 -9.87
N ILE A 171 6.13 15.11 -8.72
CA ILE A 171 6.23 13.67 -8.42
C ILE A 171 4.87 13.03 -8.64
N TYR A 172 4.87 11.88 -9.31
CA TYR A 172 3.70 11.12 -9.68
C TYR A 172 3.82 9.67 -9.25
N TYR A 173 2.67 9.05 -8.99
CA TYR A 173 2.56 7.60 -9.00
C TYR A 173 3.03 7.07 -10.36
N ASP A 174 3.93 6.09 -10.37
CA ASP A 174 4.46 5.55 -11.61
C ASP A 174 3.54 4.51 -12.21
N ASP A 175 2.73 4.92 -13.17
CA ASP A 175 1.82 4.13 -13.99
C ASP A 175 2.26 4.00 -15.46
N LEU A 176 3.51 4.38 -15.78
CA LEU A 176 4.03 4.44 -17.16
C LEU A 176 4.01 3.08 -17.87
N LEU A 177 4.07 2.00 -17.10
CA LEU A 177 4.04 0.61 -17.57
C LEU A 177 2.86 -0.15 -16.95
N SER A 178 1.77 0.52 -16.58
CA SER A 178 0.61 -0.12 -15.93
C SER A 178 -0.09 -1.18 -16.78
N PHE A 179 0.12 -1.14 -18.09
CA PHE A 179 -0.35 -2.13 -19.07
C PHE A 179 0.64 -3.28 -19.30
N ALA A 180 1.84 -3.23 -18.71
CA ALA A 180 2.85 -4.27 -18.90
C ALA A 180 2.60 -5.46 -17.97
N ASP A 181 2.94 -6.66 -18.45
CA ASP A 181 2.91 -7.88 -17.65
C ASP A 181 3.70 -7.71 -16.35
N SER A 182 3.16 -8.29 -15.27
CA SER A 182 3.75 -8.24 -13.93
C SER A 182 3.92 -6.83 -13.35
N TYR A 183 3.32 -5.79 -13.95
CA TYR A 183 3.31 -4.48 -13.35
C TYR A 183 2.67 -4.54 -11.95
N ALA A 184 3.34 -3.92 -11.00
CA ALA A 184 2.89 -3.84 -9.61
C ALA A 184 3.46 -2.58 -8.95
N ASN A 185 2.65 -1.97 -8.08
CA ASN A 185 3.00 -0.74 -7.37
C ASN A 185 2.15 -0.59 -6.08
N ASN A 186 2.48 0.35 -5.19
CA ASN A 186 1.88 0.52 -3.85
C ASN A 186 1.67 -0.80 -3.11
N GLN A 187 2.76 -1.53 -2.92
CA GLN A 187 2.81 -2.87 -2.35
C GLN A 187 3.15 -2.83 -0.86
N GLY A 188 2.23 -3.28 -0.02
CA GLY A 188 2.40 -3.45 1.42
C GLY A 188 2.74 -4.90 1.78
N VAL A 189 3.79 -5.08 2.59
CA VAL A 189 4.13 -6.36 3.23
C VAL A 189 4.15 -6.17 4.73
N GLY A 190 3.36 -6.97 5.45
CA GLY A 190 3.24 -6.80 6.89
C GLY A 190 2.33 -7.79 7.60
N THR A 191 1.82 -7.34 8.74
CA THR A 191 0.95 -8.11 9.61
C THR A 191 -0.28 -7.30 9.99
N TRP A 192 -1.33 -8.01 10.38
CA TRP A 192 -2.48 -7.49 11.08
C TRP A 192 -2.57 -8.15 12.47
N THR A 193 -2.75 -7.35 13.51
CA THR A 193 -2.83 -7.84 14.90
C THR A 193 -4.21 -7.51 15.48
N SER A 194 -4.96 -8.53 15.88
CA SER A 194 -6.31 -8.34 16.46
C SER A 194 -6.26 -7.54 17.75
N TYR A 195 -7.19 -6.59 17.92
CA TYR A 195 -7.40 -5.94 19.22
C TYR A 195 -7.89 -6.92 20.28
N ARG A 196 -8.83 -7.81 19.92
CA ARG A 196 -9.48 -8.74 20.84
C ARG A 196 -8.60 -9.93 21.20
N SER A 197 -8.17 -10.70 20.20
CA SER A 197 -7.45 -11.96 20.45
C SER A 197 -5.95 -11.81 20.54
N LYS A 198 -5.41 -10.63 20.19
CA LYS A 198 -3.97 -10.37 20.01
C LYS A 198 -3.28 -11.28 18.97
N GLN A 199 -4.05 -12.08 18.23
CA GLN A 199 -3.54 -12.92 17.16
C GLN A 199 -2.93 -12.04 16.07
N VAL A 200 -1.70 -12.39 15.67
CA VAL A 200 -1.00 -11.80 14.55
C VAL A 200 -1.25 -12.65 13.31
N LYS A 201 -1.64 -12.00 12.21
CA LYS A 201 -1.84 -12.61 10.90
C LYS A 201 -0.92 -11.94 9.89
N ARG A 202 -0.32 -12.74 9.01
CA ARG A 202 0.34 -12.24 7.80
C ARG A 202 -0.66 -11.46 6.95
N CYS A 203 -0.27 -10.33 6.39
CA CYS A 203 -1.15 -9.46 5.63
C CYS A 203 -0.37 -8.66 4.60
N ASN A 204 -0.59 -8.96 3.32
CA ASN A 204 0.05 -8.26 2.21
C ASN A 204 -1.00 -7.74 1.24
N TRP A 205 -0.72 -6.62 0.60
CA TRP A 205 -1.62 -5.95 -0.33
C TRP A 205 -0.84 -5.17 -1.39
N GLY A 206 -1.46 -4.87 -2.52
CA GLY A 206 -0.81 -4.19 -3.63
C GLY A 206 -1.76 -3.71 -4.69
N ARG A 207 -1.27 -2.82 -5.56
CA ARG A 207 -1.95 -2.48 -6.82
C ARG A 207 -1.45 -3.41 -7.90
N HIS A 208 -2.38 -3.92 -8.71
CA HIS A 208 -2.17 -4.87 -9.80
C HIS A 208 -1.71 -6.26 -9.36
N ARG A 209 -0.76 -6.35 -8.39
CA ARG A 209 -0.25 -7.62 -7.89
C ARG A 209 0.15 -7.53 -6.41
N ILE A 210 -0.16 -8.58 -5.65
CA ILE A 210 0.16 -8.66 -4.21
C ILE A 210 1.62 -9.12 -4.05
N PRO A 211 2.45 -8.44 -3.25
CA PRO A 211 3.80 -8.92 -2.96
C PRO A 211 3.78 -10.18 -2.09
N ASN A 212 4.72 -11.10 -2.36
CA ASN A 212 4.89 -12.36 -1.64
C ASN A 212 3.58 -13.19 -1.54
N SER A 213 2.76 -13.18 -2.59
CA SER A 213 1.52 -13.98 -2.68
C SER A 213 1.77 -15.48 -2.75
N GLY A 214 3.00 -15.92 -3.07
CA GLY A 214 3.33 -17.35 -3.15
C GLY A 214 2.41 -18.07 -4.13
N ASP A 215 1.85 -19.18 -3.68
CA ASP A 215 0.93 -20.04 -4.42
C ASP A 215 -0.51 -19.50 -4.52
N LEU A 216 -0.80 -18.32 -3.96
CA LEU A 216 -2.06 -17.62 -4.23
C LEU A 216 -2.14 -17.16 -5.68
N ASP A 217 -1.03 -16.75 -6.27
CA ASP A 217 -1.02 -16.09 -7.57
C ASP A 217 -0.40 -16.98 -8.65
N GLN A 218 -1.23 -17.48 -9.56
CA GLN A 218 -0.84 -18.31 -10.70
C GLN A 218 -0.79 -17.54 -12.03
N GLY A 219 -0.87 -16.21 -11.99
CA GLY A 219 -0.94 -15.40 -13.19
C GLY A 219 0.41 -15.17 -13.89
N ALA A 220 0.43 -15.27 -15.22
CA ALA A 220 1.62 -14.94 -16.00
C ALA A 220 1.78 -13.41 -16.18
N GLY A 221 0.72 -12.74 -16.66
CA GLY A 221 0.66 -11.28 -16.81
C GLY A 221 0.14 -10.60 -15.55
N GLU A 222 -1.17 -10.72 -15.31
CA GLU A 222 -1.87 -10.10 -14.18
C GLU A 222 -2.05 -11.06 -13.01
N PHE A 223 -2.45 -10.55 -11.84
CA PHE A 223 -2.79 -11.39 -10.69
C PHE A 223 -3.94 -12.35 -11.03
N SER A 224 -3.73 -13.64 -10.74
CA SER A 224 -4.73 -14.69 -10.99
C SER A 224 -4.81 -15.60 -9.77
N PRO A 225 -5.90 -15.56 -8.97
CA PRO A 225 -5.96 -16.34 -7.74
C PRO A 225 -6.10 -17.83 -8.04
N THR A 226 -5.25 -18.68 -7.46
CA THR A 226 -5.30 -20.14 -7.62
C THR A 226 -6.61 -20.74 -7.09
N ASP A 227 -7.10 -21.79 -7.74
CA ASP A 227 -8.42 -22.40 -7.49
C ASP A 227 -8.64 -22.82 -6.04
N LYS A 228 -7.61 -23.33 -5.38
CA LYS A 228 -7.66 -23.72 -3.96
C LYS A 228 -8.03 -22.59 -3.01
N TYR A 229 -7.89 -21.34 -3.43
CA TYR A 229 -8.21 -20.18 -2.60
C TYR A 229 -9.55 -19.53 -2.95
N LEU A 230 -10.26 -19.95 -4.00
CA LEU A 230 -11.50 -19.27 -4.47
C LEU A 230 -12.55 -19.09 -3.37
N ALA A 231 -12.72 -20.09 -2.51
CA ALA A 231 -13.64 -20.05 -1.37
C ALA A 231 -13.29 -18.97 -0.31
N TYR A 232 -12.07 -18.45 -0.32
CA TYR A 232 -11.59 -17.42 0.62
C TYR A 232 -11.78 -15.99 0.09
N GLY A 233 -12.80 -15.77 -0.75
CA GLY A 233 -13.19 -14.46 -1.26
C GLY A 233 -12.65 -14.14 -2.67
N TRP A 234 -12.04 -15.10 -3.35
CA TRP A 234 -11.43 -14.91 -4.66
C TRP A 234 -12.32 -15.33 -5.84
N GLN A 235 -13.42 -16.06 -5.59
CA GLN A 235 -14.36 -16.51 -6.62
C GLN A 235 -14.88 -15.36 -7.49
N GLN A 236 -15.34 -14.26 -6.87
CA GLN A 236 -15.85 -13.09 -7.60
C GLN A 236 -14.76 -12.42 -8.44
N TYR A 237 -13.54 -12.31 -7.89
CA TYR A 237 -12.39 -11.76 -8.61
C TYR A 237 -12.07 -12.60 -9.86
N ARG A 238 -12.03 -13.93 -9.71
CA ARG A 238 -11.81 -14.88 -10.81
C ARG A 238 -12.88 -14.72 -11.89
N GLN A 239 -14.15 -14.64 -11.51
CA GLN A 239 -15.26 -14.43 -12.45
C GLN A 239 -15.13 -13.11 -13.20
N ALA A 240 -14.77 -12.02 -12.50
CA ALA A 240 -14.64 -10.70 -13.10
C ALA A 240 -13.52 -10.62 -14.15
N TRP A 241 -12.34 -11.14 -13.84
CA TRP A 241 -11.13 -10.87 -14.64
C TRP A 241 -10.66 -12.05 -15.47
N THR A 242 -10.82 -13.29 -15.01
CA THR A 242 -10.56 -14.48 -15.83
C THR A 242 -11.80 -14.88 -16.62
N GLY A 243 -12.97 -14.88 -15.96
CA GLY A 243 -14.24 -15.22 -16.60
C GLY A 243 -14.83 -14.10 -17.46
N GLN A 244 -14.31 -12.87 -17.35
CA GLN A 244 -14.81 -11.69 -18.05
C GLN A 244 -16.31 -11.45 -17.82
N ASP A 245 -16.84 -11.84 -16.65
CA ASP A 245 -18.24 -11.67 -16.30
C ASP A 245 -18.55 -10.19 -15.97
N PRO A 246 -19.39 -9.50 -16.77
CA PRO A 246 -19.70 -8.09 -16.56
C PRO A 246 -20.40 -7.80 -15.23
N ALA A 247 -21.19 -8.73 -14.69
CA ALA A 247 -21.84 -8.57 -13.40
C ALA A 247 -20.81 -8.65 -12.26
N ALA A 248 -19.89 -9.60 -12.32
CA ALA A 248 -18.80 -9.71 -11.37
C ALA A 248 -17.88 -8.48 -11.44
N GLN A 249 -17.54 -7.98 -12.64
CA GLN A 249 -16.76 -6.75 -12.83
C GLN A 249 -17.43 -5.53 -12.19
N ARG A 250 -18.75 -5.36 -12.36
CA ARG A 250 -19.49 -4.28 -11.69
C ARG A 250 -19.42 -4.36 -10.17
N LEU A 251 -19.46 -5.58 -9.61
CA LEU A 251 -19.34 -5.78 -8.16
C LEU A 251 -17.91 -5.52 -7.65
N GLU A 252 -16.89 -5.93 -8.41
CA GLU A 252 -15.48 -5.65 -8.11
C GLU A 252 -15.15 -4.15 -8.16
N GLN A 253 -15.76 -3.43 -9.10
CA GLN A 253 -15.59 -1.98 -9.25
C GLN A 253 -16.49 -1.16 -8.31
N ALA A 254 -17.45 -1.80 -7.62
CA ALA A 254 -18.35 -1.10 -6.73
C ALA A 254 -17.60 -0.53 -5.52
N ALA A 255 -17.79 0.78 -5.29
CA ALA A 255 -17.20 1.46 -4.15
C ALA A 255 -17.80 0.95 -2.83
N TRP A 256 -17.05 0.12 -2.12
CA TRP A 256 -17.41 -0.43 -0.80
C TRP A 256 -16.92 0.45 0.37
N TRP A 257 -16.13 1.48 0.06
CA TRP A 257 -15.49 2.35 1.05
C TRP A 257 -16.23 3.67 1.26
N ARG A 258 -17.49 3.78 0.80
CA ARG A 258 -18.34 4.96 1.05
C ARG A 258 -18.60 5.12 2.54
#